data_AF-A0A951N6A1-F1
#
_entry.id   AF-A0A951N6A1-F1
#
_cell.length_a   1.000
_cell.length_b   1.000
_cell.length_c   1.000
_cell.angle_alpha   90.00
_cell.angle_beta   90.00
_cell.angle_gamma   90.00
#
_symmetry.space_group_name_H-M   'P 1'
#
loop_
_entity.id
_entity.type
_entity.pdbx_description
1 polymer ?
#
loop_
_entity_poly.entity_id
_entity_poly.type
_entity_poly.pdbx_seq_one_letter_code
_entity_poly.pdbx_strand_id
1 'polypeptide(L)'
;MDLKVFAGAVGDRGAMPVALKTPWHRLSQALIAVSALLCLGLTLCYWLRPDALAAITIFPVGCWFLLGLLVTGLGWNRKLRRQVKWMGAMWLFFLILFADEPRSILRTLLPRSGAEGARSLRVVSFNCSVGDPLAAAEVAKWNPDVVLLQESPSRADVERLARRLFGKEGDFHWGVDGSILARGKLTPRPLPPALRSYFVQAHLQLPQGQEIEVLSLRLMTPPFRLDVWSPACWEAYRHNRRLQTAQMGAIQEQLSVVPPERAILLGGDFNAPQGDAIFGALRPRLRDSFAHAGRSWGNTIINDFPALRI
;
A
#
# COMPACT_ATOMS: atom_id res chain seq x y z
N MET A 1 -29.09 29.76 -91.77
CA MET A 1 -28.45 30.24 -90.53
C MET A 1 -28.98 29.38 -89.40
N ASP A 2 -28.60 28.10 -89.36
CA ASP A 2 -27.30 27.55 -88.89
C ASP A 2 -27.36 27.32 -87.37
N LEU A 3 -26.87 26.23 -86.80
CA LEU A 3 -26.54 24.88 -87.23
C LEU A 3 -26.29 24.13 -85.90
N LYS A 4 -26.72 22.87 -85.79
CA LYS A 4 -26.37 21.97 -84.67
C LYS A 4 -24.85 21.84 -84.52
N VAL A 5 -24.33 21.85 -83.28
CA VAL A 5 -23.14 21.09 -82.83
C VAL A 5 -23.34 20.79 -81.33
N PHE A 6 -23.73 19.58 -80.92
CA PHE A 6 -22.92 18.39 -80.58
C PHE A 6 -21.99 18.53 -79.36
N ALA A 7 -22.35 17.76 -78.31
CA ALA A 7 -21.55 16.91 -77.45
C ALA A 7 -20.30 17.44 -76.72
N GLY A 8 -20.27 17.11 -75.41
CA GLY A 8 -19.08 16.57 -74.77
C GLY A 8 -18.53 17.40 -73.62
N ALA A 9 -18.82 16.97 -72.38
CA ALA A 9 -17.82 16.76 -71.32
C ALA A 9 -18.53 16.28 -70.05
N VAL A 10 -18.69 14.96 -69.97
CA VAL A 10 -18.64 14.24 -68.68
C VAL A 10 -17.18 14.25 -68.23
N GLY A 11 -16.94 14.54 -66.95
CA GLY A 11 -15.61 14.59 -66.33
C GLY A 11 -15.34 16.02 -65.85
N ASP A 12 -15.21 16.32 -64.58
CA ASP A 12 -14.47 15.60 -63.56
C ASP A 12 -15.04 16.03 -62.21
N ARG A 13 -15.74 15.13 -61.49
CA ARG A 13 -15.98 15.36 -60.06
C ARG A 13 -14.64 15.13 -59.39
N GLY A 14 -13.82 16.19 -59.40
CA GLY A 14 -12.52 16.22 -58.78
C GLY A 14 -12.62 15.54 -57.43
N ALA A 15 -11.90 14.42 -57.32
CA ALA A 15 -11.80 13.65 -56.10
C ALA A 15 -11.54 14.63 -54.95
N MET A 16 -12.50 14.72 -54.03
CA MET A 16 -12.29 15.38 -52.75
C MET A 16 -10.93 14.89 -52.23
N PRO A 17 -9.97 15.78 -51.94
CA PRO A 17 -8.68 15.33 -51.45
C PRO A 17 -8.98 14.50 -50.21
N VAL A 18 -8.68 13.20 -50.29
CA VAL A 18 -8.71 12.30 -49.14
C VAL A 18 -7.84 13.00 -48.12
N ALA A 19 -8.47 13.60 -47.12
CA ALA A 19 -7.80 14.40 -46.12
C ALA A 19 -6.82 13.48 -45.41
N LEU A 20 -5.58 13.44 -45.91
CA LEU A 20 -4.51 12.62 -45.38
C LEU A 20 -4.38 13.03 -43.93
N LYS A 21 -4.87 12.18 -43.03
CA LYS A 21 -4.74 12.37 -41.59
C LYS A 21 -3.28 12.70 -41.34
N THR A 22 -3.03 13.93 -40.88
CA THR A 22 -1.67 14.40 -40.64
C THR A 22 -0.96 13.39 -39.76
N PRO A 23 0.35 13.15 -39.97
CA PRO A 23 1.11 12.17 -39.18
C PRO A 23 0.94 12.41 -37.67
N TRP A 24 0.81 13.68 -37.27
CA TRP A 24 0.46 14.08 -35.91
C TRP A 24 -0.86 13.49 -35.40
N HIS A 25 -1.93 13.48 -36.21
CA HIS A 25 -3.21 12.91 -35.79
C HIS A 25 -3.11 11.40 -35.53
N ARG A 26 -2.36 10.67 -36.36
CA ARG A 26 -2.14 9.22 -36.14
C ARG A 26 -1.31 8.97 -34.88
N LEU A 27 -0.25 9.77 -34.66
CA LEU A 27 0.55 9.70 -33.43
C LEU A 27 -0.30 10.01 -32.19
N SER A 28 -1.12 11.06 -32.22
CA SER A 28 -2.05 11.39 -31.13
C SER A 28 -3.00 10.23 -30.80
N GLN A 29 -3.55 9.57 -31.83
CA GLN A 29 -4.40 8.39 -31.64
C GLN A 29 -3.64 7.22 -30.99
N ALA A 30 -2.41 6.97 -31.45
CA ALA A 30 -1.56 5.92 -30.87
C ALA A 30 -1.24 6.21 -29.40
N LEU A 31 -0.88 7.45 -29.04
CA LEU A 31 -0.59 7.83 -27.65
C LEU A 31 -1.81 7.65 -26.73
N ILE A 32 -3.01 8.05 -27.19
CA ILE A 32 -4.25 7.83 -26.42
C ILE A 32 -4.53 6.33 -26.26
N ALA A 33 -4.32 5.52 -27.30
CA ALA A 33 -4.49 4.07 -27.23
C ALA A 33 -3.49 3.43 -26.25
N VAL A 34 -2.22 3.84 -26.28
CA VAL A 34 -1.20 3.39 -25.32
C VAL A 34 -1.58 3.77 -23.89
N SER A 35 -2.04 5.00 -23.66
CA SER A 35 -2.52 5.44 -22.34
C SER A 35 -3.70 4.60 -21.84
N ALA A 36 -4.65 4.27 -22.72
CA ALA A 36 -5.80 3.42 -22.39
C ALA A 36 -5.37 1.99 -22.02
N LEU A 37 -4.46 1.40 -22.81
CA LEU A 37 -3.91 0.07 -22.53
C LEU A 37 -3.12 0.04 -21.22
N LEU A 38 -2.33 1.08 -20.95
CA LEU A 38 -1.60 1.24 -19.70
C LEU A 38 -2.55 1.33 -18.51
N CYS A 39 -3.59 2.18 -18.59
CA CYS A 39 -4.59 2.34 -17.55
C CYS A 39 -5.33 1.02 -17.26
N LEU A 40 -5.75 0.31 -18.31
CA LEU A 40 -6.41 -1.00 -18.17
C LEU A 40 -5.47 -2.05 -17.56
N GLY A 41 -4.24 -2.15 -18.09
CA GLY A 41 -3.25 -3.12 -17.62
C GLY A 41 -2.88 -2.91 -16.16
N LEU A 42 -2.67 -1.66 -15.74
CA LEU A 42 -2.40 -1.32 -14.34
C LEU A 42 -3.63 -1.53 -13.46
N THR A 43 -4.84 -1.21 -13.92
CA THR A 43 -6.07 -1.51 -13.19
C THR A 43 -6.16 -3.01 -12.90
N LEU A 44 -5.94 -3.86 -13.90
CA LEU A 44 -5.91 -5.31 -13.73
C LEU A 44 -4.77 -5.76 -12.80
N CYS A 45 -3.58 -5.15 -12.90
CA CYS A 45 -2.44 -5.46 -12.05
C CYS A 45 -2.71 -5.13 -10.57
N TYR A 46 -3.26 -3.95 -10.27
CA TYR A 46 -3.57 -3.55 -8.89
C TYR A 46 -4.81 -4.25 -8.33
N TRP A 47 -5.71 -4.72 -9.19
CA TRP A 47 -6.88 -5.51 -8.80
C TRP A 47 -6.52 -6.97 -8.49
N LEU A 48 -5.80 -7.64 -9.40
CA LEU A 48 -5.46 -9.05 -9.30
C LEU A 48 -4.17 -9.31 -8.49
N ARG A 49 -3.26 -8.33 -8.47
CA ARG A 49 -1.95 -8.37 -7.80
C ARG A 49 -1.15 -9.67 -8.03
N PRO A 50 -1.00 -10.12 -9.28
CA PRO A 50 -0.29 -11.37 -9.54
C PRO A 50 1.18 -11.25 -9.11
N ASP A 51 1.74 -12.33 -8.55
CA ASP A 51 3.14 -12.35 -8.09
C ASP A 51 4.13 -11.97 -9.20
N ALA A 52 3.84 -12.38 -10.44
CA ALA A 52 4.67 -12.08 -11.59
C ALA A 52 4.78 -10.58 -11.89
N LEU A 53 3.85 -9.76 -11.39
CA LEU A 53 3.85 -8.31 -11.56
C LEU A 53 4.11 -7.55 -10.24
N ALA A 54 4.68 -8.22 -9.24
CA ALA A 54 4.96 -7.61 -7.94
C ALA A 54 5.79 -6.32 -8.04
N ALA A 55 6.76 -6.28 -8.98
CA ALA A 55 7.60 -5.11 -9.24
C ALA A 55 6.82 -3.86 -9.70
N ILE A 56 5.60 -3.99 -10.23
CA ILE A 56 4.77 -2.82 -10.60
C ILE A 56 4.17 -2.19 -9.35
N THR A 57 3.69 -3.04 -8.44
CA THR A 57 2.91 -2.62 -7.26
C THR A 57 3.75 -2.03 -6.14
N ILE A 58 5.09 -2.07 -6.26
CA ILE A 58 5.98 -1.37 -5.33
C ILE A 58 5.98 0.14 -5.57
N PHE A 59 5.63 0.59 -6.78
CA PHE A 59 5.63 2.02 -7.07
C PHE A 59 4.35 2.65 -6.50
N PRO A 60 4.43 3.88 -5.98
CA PRO A 60 3.25 4.61 -5.56
C PRO A 60 2.29 4.75 -6.75
N VAL A 61 0.99 4.58 -6.49
CA VAL A 61 -0.06 4.69 -7.53
C VAL A 61 0.01 6.04 -8.26
N GLY A 62 0.41 7.10 -7.55
CA GLY A 62 0.63 8.43 -8.11
C GLY A 62 1.66 8.49 -9.24
N CYS A 63 2.72 7.68 -9.21
CA CYS A 63 3.73 7.63 -10.27
C CYS A 63 3.11 7.17 -11.60
N TRP A 64 2.28 6.13 -11.54
CA TRP A 64 1.58 5.62 -12.72
C TRP A 64 0.53 6.59 -13.24
N PHE A 65 -0.20 7.25 -12.33
CA PHE A 65 -1.14 8.31 -12.68
C PHE A 65 -0.48 9.45 -13.45
N LEU A 66 0.67 9.96 -12.98
CA LEU A 66 1.41 11.03 -13.65
C LEU A 66 1.94 10.59 -15.02
N LEU A 67 2.49 9.38 -15.14
CA LEU A 67 2.93 8.83 -16.42
C LEU A 67 1.76 8.71 -17.40
N GLY A 68 0.61 8.23 -16.93
CA GLY A 68 -0.62 8.13 -17.69
C GLY A 68 -1.12 9.48 -18.21
N LEU A 69 -1.13 10.50 -17.36
CA LEU A 69 -1.49 11.86 -17.75
C LEU A 69 -0.49 12.46 -18.75
N LEU A 70 0.81 12.22 -18.59
CA LEU A 70 1.83 12.68 -19.52
C LEU A 70 1.60 12.10 -20.92
N VAL A 71 1.45 10.78 -21.03
CA VAL A 71 1.17 10.11 -22.33
C VAL A 71 -0.13 10.62 -22.94
N THR A 72 -1.17 10.81 -22.12
CA THR A 72 -2.45 11.38 -22.54
C THR A 72 -2.32 12.82 -23.05
N GLY A 73 -1.53 13.65 -22.36
CA GLY A 73 -1.29 15.05 -22.69
C GLY A 73 -0.48 15.22 -23.97
N LEU A 74 0.55 14.39 -24.18
CA LEU A 74 1.31 14.35 -25.43
C LEU A 74 0.43 13.96 -26.63
N GLY A 75 -0.62 13.16 -26.39
CA GLY A 75 -1.65 12.82 -27.38
C GLY A 75 -2.67 13.94 -27.66
N TRP A 76 -2.53 15.13 -27.09
CA TRP A 76 -3.51 16.20 -27.26
C TRP A 76 -3.63 16.68 -28.70
N ASN A 77 -4.87 16.69 -29.19
CA ASN A 77 -5.23 17.22 -30.50
C ASN A 77 -6.65 17.81 -30.42
N ARG A 78 -6.90 18.96 -31.07
CA ARG A 78 -8.24 19.58 -31.10
C ARG A 78 -9.33 18.61 -31.53
N LYS A 79 -9.04 17.71 -32.47
CA LYS A 79 -9.97 16.67 -32.95
C LYS A 79 -10.22 15.56 -31.93
N LEU A 80 -9.30 15.33 -30.99
CA LEU A 80 -9.36 14.26 -29.98
C LEU A 80 -9.65 14.77 -28.57
N ARG A 81 -10.02 16.05 -28.40
CA ARG A 81 -10.24 16.68 -27.08
C ARG A 81 -11.14 15.86 -26.15
N ARG A 82 -12.17 15.22 -26.71
CA ARG A 82 -13.14 14.41 -25.94
C ARG A 82 -12.48 13.13 -25.41
N GLN A 83 -11.65 12.48 -26.23
CA GLN A 83 -10.93 11.27 -25.84
C GLN A 83 -9.90 11.57 -24.75
N VAL A 84 -9.15 12.67 -24.88
CA VAL A 84 -8.19 13.10 -23.85
C VAL A 84 -8.90 13.38 -22.53
N LYS A 85 -10.03 14.10 -22.54
CA LYS A 85 -10.82 14.34 -21.32
C LYS A 85 -11.30 13.04 -20.66
N TRP A 86 -11.82 12.10 -21.45
CA TRP A 86 -12.21 10.78 -20.93
C TRP A 86 -11.04 10.02 -20.33
N MET A 87 -9.89 10.04 -21.00
CA MET A 87 -8.70 9.36 -20.51
C MET A 87 -8.19 9.99 -19.20
N GLY A 88 -8.19 11.31 -19.10
CA GLY A 88 -7.90 12.01 -17.84
C GLY A 88 -8.86 11.61 -16.71
N ALA A 89 -10.15 11.47 -17.01
CA ALA A 89 -11.14 11.00 -16.04
C ALA A 89 -10.90 9.53 -15.63
N MET A 90 -10.52 8.65 -16.55
CA MET A 90 -10.16 7.26 -16.25
C MET A 90 -8.94 7.18 -15.33
N TRP A 91 -7.91 7.97 -15.59
CA TRP A 91 -6.73 8.05 -14.72
C TRP A 91 -7.06 8.59 -13.33
N LEU A 92 -7.94 9.59 -13.24
CA LEU A 92 -8.43 10.08 -11.95
C LEU A 92 -9.21 9.00 -11.20
N PHE A 93 -10.04 8.23 -11.90
CA PHE A 93 -10.76 7.10 -11.32
C PHE A 93 -9.80 6.01 -10.82
N PHE A 94 -8.78 5.65 -11.60
CA PHE A 94 -7.71 4.75 -11.20
C PHE A 94 -7.02 5.22 -9.91
N LEU A 95 -6.64 6.50 -9.84
CA LEU A 95 -6.04 7.09 -8.64
C LEU A 95 -6.96 6.98 -7.44
N ILE A 96 -8.23 7.37 -7.57
CA ILE A 96 -9.22 7.29 -6.48
C ILE A 96 -9.42 5.85 -6.00
N LEU A 97 -9.42 4.88 -6.91
CA LEU A 97 -9.64 3.49 -6.55
C LEU A 97 -8.46 2.90 -5.77
N PHE A 98 -7.23 3.07 -6.27
CA PHE A 98 -6.07 2.32 -5.81
C PHE A 98 -5.12 3.09 -4.89
N ALA A 99 -5.18 4.42 -4.84
CA ALA A 99 -4.44 5.22 -3.87
C ALA A 99 -5.22 5.31 -2.54
N ASP A 100 -4.51 5.25 -1.43
CA ASP A 100 -5.10 5.43 -0.09
C ASP A 100 -5.20 6.92 0.26
N GLU A 101 -4.25 7.70 -0.25
CA GLU A 101 -4.00 9.11 0.06
C GLU A 101 -5.23 10.00 -0.16
N PRO A 102 -6.00 9.90 -1.27
CA PRO A 102 -7.17 10.74 -1.45
C PRO A 102 -8.20 10.55 -0.33
N ARG A 103 -8.42 9.30 0.11
CA ARG A 103 -9.39 8.96 1.15
C ARG A 103 -8.89 9.37 2.53
N SER A 104 -7.62 9.10 2.84
CA SER A 104 -7.04 9.43 4.14
C SER A 104 -6.86 10.95 4.34
N ILE A 105 -6.46 11.68 3.30
CA ILE A 105 -6.39 13.16 3.31
C ILE A 105 -7.79 13.74 3.49
N LEU A 106 -8.79 13.27 2.73
CA LEU A 106 -10.17 13.72 2.90
C LEU A 106 -10.66 13.49 4.33
N ARG A 107 -10.42 12.31 4.91
CA ARG A 107 -10.76 12.04 6.31
C ARG A 107 -10.05 12.98 7.26
N THR A 108 -8.82 13.39 6.97
CA THR A 108 -8.04 14.33 7.81
C THR A 108 -8.71 15.70 7.87
N LEU A 109 -9.22 16.16 6.73
CA LEU A 109 -9.91 17.44 6.62
C LEU A 109 -11.31 17.43 7.25
N LEU A 110 -11.92 16.24 7.39
CA LEU A 110 -13.22 16.07 8.02
C LEU A 110 -13.11 15.92 9.54
N PRO A 111 -14.10 16.42 10.31
CA PRO A 111 -14.15 16.21 11.76
C PRO A 111 -14.03 14.73 12.14
N ARG A 112 -13.49 14.46 13.34
CA ARG A 112 -13.45 13.09 13.86
C ARG A 112 -14.85 12.69 14.31
N SER A 113 -15.42 11.70 13.63
CA SER A 113 -16.57 10.96 14.15
C SER A 113 -16.06 10.03 15.25
N GLY A 114 -16.00 10.52 16.49
CA GLY A 114 -15.71 9.71 17.67
C GLY A 114 -16.98 9.50 18.48
N ALA A 115 -17.25 8.27 18.90
CA ALA A 115 -18.18 8.04 20.00
C ALA A 115 -17.54 8.63 21.26
N GLU A 116 -17.97 9.83 21.65
CA GLU A 116 -17.61 10.41 22.93
C GLU A 116 -17.97 9.41 24.05
N GLY A 117 -16.97 8.97 24.83
CA GLY A 117 -17.18 8.13 26.02
C GLY A 117 -16.66 6.69 25.96
N ALA A 118 -16.27 6.14 24.80
CA ALA A 118 -15.62 4.82 24.76
C ALA A 118 -14.11 4.95 25.03
N ARG A 119 -13.61 4.29 26.08
CA ARG A 119 -12.17 4.22 26.38
C ARG A 119 -11.46 3.51 25.23
N SER A 120 -10.63 4.23 24.49
CA SER A 120 -9.89 3.71 23.33
C SER A 120 -8.51 3.19 23.74
N LEU A 121 -8.08 2.09 23.11
CA LEU A 121 -6.73 1.57 23.25
C LEU A 121 -5.80 2.28 22.27
N ARG A 122 -4.73 2.91 22.76
CA ARG A 122 -3.73 3.57 21.90
C ARG A 122 -2.59 2.62 21.59
N VAL A 123 -2.45 2.28 20.32
CA VAL A 123 -1.40 1.39 19.83
C VAL A 123 -0.45 2.19 18.96
N VAL A 124 0.85 2.04 19.18
CA VAL A 124 1.90 2.57 18.31
C VAL A 124 2.70 1.41 17.75
N SER A 125 2.84 1.32 16.43
CA SER A 125 3.80 0.43 15.77
C SER A 125 4.93 1.29 15.21
N PHE A 126 6.18 0.90 15.45
CA PHE A 126 7.32 1.71 15.09
C PHE A 126 8.55 0.86 14.77
N ASN A 127 9.13 1.06 13.59
CA ASN A 127 10.43 0.50 13.23
C ASN A 127 11.55 1.41 13.77
N CYS A 128 12.49 0.83 14.50
CA CYS A 128 13.55 1.54 15.22
C CYS A 128 14.86 1.71 14.43
N SER A 129 14.86 1.54 13.10
CA SER A 129 16.02 1.81 12.23
C SER A 129 17.32 1.21 12.80
N VAL A 130 17.39 -0.11 12.83
CA VAL A 130 18.52 -0.92 13.30
C VAL A 130 18.75 -0.78 14.81
N GLY A 131 17.68 -0.91 15.59
CA GLY A 131 17.78 -1.02 17.04
C GLY A 131 18.10 0.28 17.78
N ASP A 132 17.85 1.45 17.18
CA ASP A 132 18.12 2.73 17.80
C ASP A 132 17.17 2.99 19.00
N PRO A 133 17.70 3.04 20.25
CA PRO A 133 16.88 3.32 21.42
C PRO A 133 16.31 4.75 21.46
N LEU A 134 16.95 5.71 20.78
CA LEU A 134 16.42 7.08 20.67
C LEU A 134 15.21 7.13 19.76
N ALA A 135 15.26 6.45 18.61
CA ALA A 135 14.11 6.27 17.73
C ALA A 135 12.95 5.60 18.48
N ALA A 136 13.22 4.52 19.21
CA ALA A 136 12.20 3.84 20.02
C ALA A 136 11.56 4.76 21.06
N ALA A 137 12.32 5.68 21.67
CA ALA A 137 11.80 6.60 22.69
C ALA A 137 10.81 7.63 22.14
N GLU A 138 10.79 7.90 20.83
CA GLU A 138 9.86 8.85 20.22
C GLU A 138 8.39 8.48 20.42
N VAL A 139 8.09 7.18 20.58
CA VAL A 139 6.71 6.70 20.77
C VAL A 139 6.06 7.31 22.02
N ALA A 140 6.85 7.75 23.00
CA ALA A 140 6.38 8.35 24.25
C ALA A 140 5.47 9.57 24.02
N LYS A 141 5.71 10.36 22.97
CA LYS A 141 4.92 11.57 22.67
C LYS A 141 3.45 11.27 22.38
N TRP A 142 3.14 10.03 22.02
CA TRP A 142 1.78 9.58 21.69
C TRP A 142 1.03 8.99 22.89
N ASN A 143 1.68 8.89 24.06
CA ASN A 143 1.14 8.28 25.28
C ASN A 143 0.46 6.92 24.96
N PRO A 144 1.20 5.94 24.42
CA PRO A 144 0.62 4.67 24.02
C PRO A 144 0.10 3.86 25.22
N ASP A 145 -0.73 2.86 24.94
CA ASP A 145 -1.08 1.77 25.86
C ASP A 145 -0.41 0.45 25.43
N VAL A 146 -0.15 0.30 24.13
CA VAL A 146 0.65 -0.79 23.53
C VAL A 146 1.63 -0.22 22.52
N VAL A 147 2.86 -0.71 22.53
CA VAL A 147 3.91 -0.39 21.56
C VAL A 147 4.42 -1.67 20.92
N LEU A 148 4.46 -1.67 19.59
CA LEU A 148 5.03 -2.74 18.76
C LEU A 148 6.30 -2.19 18.11
N LEU A 149 7.46 -2.72 18.49
CA LEU A 149 8.75 -2.31 17.91
C LEU A 149 9.22 -3.32 16.88
N GLN A 150 9.84 -2.84 15.81
CA GLN A 150 10.54 -3.60 14.76
C GLN A 150 11.97 -3.10 14.64
N GLU A 151 12.89 -3.93 14.13
CA GLU A 151 14.32 -3.68 14.26
C GLU A 151 14.65 -3.35 15.72
N SER A 152 14.18 -4.22 16.62
CA SER A 152 14.08 -3.90 18.04
C SER A 152 15.44 -3.54 18.66
N PRO A 153 15.50 -2.53 19.54
CA PRO A 153 16.67 -2.29 20.37
C PRO A 153 17.01 -3.49 21.26
N SER A 154 18.12 -3.37 22.01
CA SER A 154 18.51 -4.40 22.97
C SER A 154 17.40 -4.67 24.00
N ARG A 155 17.37 -5.88 24.56
CA ARG A 155 16.42 -6.25 25.62
C ARG A 155 16.43 -5.25 26.79
N ALA A 156 17.61 -4.77 27.18
CA ALA A 156 17.76 -3.82 28.27
C ALA A 156 17.18 -2.44 27.92
N ASP A 157 17.31 -2.00 26.66
CA ASP A 157 16.68 -0.77 26.18
C ASP A 157 15.15 -0.88 26.16
N VAL A 158 14.62 -2.00 25.65
CA VAL A 158 13.18 -2.27 25.61
C VAL A 158 12.59 -2.30 27.02
N GLU A 159 13.26 -2.97 27.96
CA GLU A 159 12.84 -2.98 29.37
C GLU A 159 12.83 -1.57 29.99
N ARG A 160 13.89 -0.79 29.76
CA ARG A 160 13.97 0.60 30.22
C ARG A 160 12.83 1.45 29.65
N LEU A 161 12.54 1.29 28.37
CA LEU A 161 11.45 2.01 27.71
C LEU A 161 10.09 1.61 28.28
N ALA A 162 9.83 0.31 28.50
CA ALA A 162 8.58 -0.15 29.11
C ALA A 162 8.36 0.44 30.51
N ARG A 163 9.41 0.43 31.35
CA ARG A 163 9.38 1.05 32.68
C ARG A 163 9.14 2.57 32.59
N ARG A 164 9.75 3.24 31.61
CA ARG A 164 9.56 4.69 31.39
C ARG A 164 8.13 5.03 30.96
N LEU A 165 7.53 4.24 30.06
CA LEU A 165 6.20 4.51 29.51
C LEU A 165 5.08 4.14 30.48
N PHE A 166 5.23 3.04 31.20
CA PHE A 166 4.12 2.40 31.93
C PHE A 166 4.38 2.23 33.43
N GLY A 167 5.60 2.51 33.91
CA GLY A 167 5.95 2.38 35.32
C GLY A 167 5.83 0.93 35.80
N LYS A 168 5.20 0.74 36.96
CA LYS A 168 4.98 -0.58 37.58
C LYS A 168 3.89 -1.41 36.90
N GLU A 169 3.03 -0.78 36.12
CA GLU A 169 1.96 -1.44 35.36
C GLU A 169 2.45 -1.94 34.00
N GLY A 170 3.70 -1.63 33.64
CA GLY A 170 4.30 -2.00 32.36
C GLY A 170 4.83 -3.41 32.34
N ASP A 171 4.62 -4.07 31.22
CA ASP A 171 5.29 -5.32 30.88
C ASP A 171 5.86 -5.25 29.46
N PHE A 172 6.80 -6.15 29.16
CA PHE A 172 7.41 -6.23 27.84
C PHE A 172 7.73 -7.67 27.45
N HIS A 173 7.66 -7.92 26.14
CA HIS A 173 8.14 -9.14 25.52
C HIS A 173 9.12 -8.78 24.41
N TRP A 174 10.39 -9.11 24.63
CA TRP A 174 11.47 -8.90 23.66
C TRP A 174 11.66 -10.14 22.78
N GLY A 175 11.77 -9.93 21.47
CA GLY A 175 12.15 -10.94 20.48
C GLY A 175 13.35 -10.52 19.65
N VAL A 176 13.70 -11.36 18.67
CA VAL A 176 14.92 -11.18 17.85
C VAL A 176 14.84 -9.90 17.01
N ASP A 177 13.72 -9.66 16.35
CA ASP A 177 13.54 -8.49 15.47
C ASP A 177 12.33 -7.63 15.90
N GLY A 178 11.31 -8.25 16.51
CA GLY A 178 10.12 -7.58 17.04
C GLY A 178 10.05 -7.59 18.56
N SER A 179 9.48 -6.53 19.15
CA SER A 179 9.17 -6.45 20.58
C SER A 179 7.77 -5.90 20.83
N ILE A 180 7.17 -6.28 21.95
CA ILE A 180 5.89 -5.76 22.44
C ILE A 180 6.12 -5.13 23.80
N LEU A 181 5.64 -3.91 24.01
CA LEU A 181 5.57 -3.26 25.32
C LEU A 181 4.11 -2.88 25.55
N ALA A 182 3.60 -3.07 26.76
CA ALA A 182 2.21 -2.73 27.04
C ALA A 182 1.99 -2.29 28.49
N ARG A 183 0.94 -1.49 28.70
CA ARG A 183 0.31 -1.31 30.00
C ARG A 183 -0.54 -2.54 30.30
N GLY A 184 -0.21 -3.27 31.34
CA GLY A 184 -0.83 -4.55 31.68
C GLY A 184 0.18 -5.69 31.61
N LYS A 185 -0.31 -6.91 31.85
CA LYS A 185 0.54 -8.11 31.93
C LYS A 185 0.66 -8.75 30.55
N LEU A 186 1.88 -9.04 30.12
CA LEU A 186 2.18 -9.79 28.91
C LEU A 186 2.58 -11.22 29.27
N THR A 187 1.90 -12.19 28.67
CA THR A 187 2.27 -13.60 28.75
C THR A 187 2.75 -14.05 27.38
N PRO A 188 4.06 -14.21 27.15
CA PRO A 188 4.60 -14.64 25.86
C PRO A 188 3.99 -15.96 25.40
N ARG A 189 3.69 -16.08 24.10
CA ARG A 189 3.31 -17.35 23.50
C ARG A 189 4.55 -18.06 22.97
N PRO A 190 4.67 -19.37 23.21
CA PRO A 190 5.76 -20.14 22.63
C PRO A 190 5.59 -20.18 21.11
N LEU A 191 6.63 -19.76 20.39
CA LEU A 191 6.69 -19.86 18.94
C LEU A 191 7.73 -20.91 18.54
N PRO A 192 7.49 -21.68 17.45
CA PRO A 192 8.51 -22.48 16.80
C PRO A 192 9.73 -21.62 16.45
N PRO A 193 10.97 -22.15 16.54
CA PRO A 193 12.19 -21.38 16.27
C PRO A 193 12.18 -20.63 14.93
N ALA A 194 11.64 -21.26 13.87
CA ALA A 194 11.54 -20.68 12.53
C ALA A 194 10.64 -19.43 12.45
N LEU A 195 9.69 -19.26 13.38
CA LEU A 195 8.76 -18.12 13.41
C LEU A 195 9.32 -16.92 14.20
N ARG A 196 10.21 -17.19 15.17
CA ARG A 196 10.77 -16.17 16.08
C ARG A 196 11.62 -15.12 15.37
N SER A 197 12.07 -15.41 14.15
CA SER A 197 12.90 -14.48 13.38
C SER A 197 12.09 -13.36 12.72
N TYR A 198 10.76 -13.45 12.63
CA TYR A 198 9.94 -12.45 11.96
C TYR A 198 8.67 -12.03 12.71
N PHE A 199 8.34 -12.64 13.85
CA PHE A 199 7.38 -12.04 14.78
C PHE A 199 7.54 -12.55 16.22
N VAL A 200 6.94 -11.79 17.14
CA VAL A 200 6.65 -12.18 18.52
C VAL A 200 5.15 -12.17 18.77
N GLN A 201 4.71 -12.99 19.72
CA GLN A 201 3.32 -13.10 20.10
C GLN A 201 3.20 -13.13 21.62
N ALA A 202 2.23 -12.39 22.16
CA ALA A 202 1.94 -12.40 23.57
C ALA A 202 0.44 -12.25 23.81
N HIS A 203 -0.02 -12.88 24.88
CA HIS A 203 -1.31 -12.59 25.45
C HIS A 203 -1.21 -11.38 26.37
N LEU A 204 -1.96 -10.32 26.07
CA LEU A 204 -2.06 -9.10 26.87
C LEU A 204 -3.33 -9.14 27.71
N GLN A 205 -3.16 -8.94 29.02
CA GLN A 205 -4.24 -8.63 29.95
C GLN A 205 -4.10 -7.17 30.39
N LEU A 206 -5.02 -6.32 29.92
CA LEU A 206 -5.07 -4.91 30.30
C LEU A 206 -5.51 -4.76 31.77
N PRO A 207 -5.15 -3.67 32.46
CA PRO A 207 -5.56 -3.44 33.85
C PRO A 207 -7.07 -3.43 34.07
N GLN A 208 -7.86 -3.15 33.02
CA GLN A 208 -9.32 -3.17 33.05
C GLN A 208 -9.93 -4.57 32.82
N GLY A 209 -9.10 -5.61 32.74
CA GLY A 209 -9.51 -7.00 32.54
C GLY A 209 -9.71 -7.42 31.08
N GLN A 210 -9.65 -6.48 30.12
CA GLN A 210 -9.74 -6.82 28.70
C GLN A 210 -8.53 -7.64 28.24
N GLU A 211 -8.82 -8.70 27.50
CA GLU A 211 -7.86 -9.67 27.00
C GLU A 211 -7.66 -9.53 25.49
N ILE A 212 -6.40 -9.41 25.06
CA ILE A 212 -6.03 -9.20 23.66
C ILE A 212 -4.88 -10.16 23.33
N GLU A 213 -4.91 -10.75 22.14
CA GLU A 213 -3.75 -11.44 21.57
C GLU A 213 -2.97 -10.43 20.71
N VAL A 214 -1.69 -10.22 21.02
CA VAL A 214 -0.89 -9.16 20.41
C VAL A 214 0.30 -9.75 19.67
N LEU A 215 0.52 -9.29 18.44
CA LEU A 215 1.63 -9.70 17.59
C LEU A 215 2.37 -8.47 17.07
N SER A 216 3.69 -8.48 17.20
CA SER A 216 4.60 -7.53 16.54
C SER A 216 5.42 -8.30 15.52
N LEU A 217 5.32 -7.92 14.24
CA LEU A 217 6.01 -8.60 13.15
C LEU A 217 6.94 -7.71 12.36
N ARG A 218 7.86 -8.35 11.65
CA ARG A 218 8.65 -7.78 10.58
C ARG A 218 8.86 -8.83 9.49
N LEU A 219 8.14 -8.69 8.39
CA LEU A 219 8.24 -9.67 7.29
C LEU A 219 9.52 -9.44 6.47
N MET A 220 9.81 -10.40 5.59
CA MET A 220 10.95 -10.34 4.67
C MET A 220 11.00 -9.00 3.92
N THR A 221 12.15 -8.35 3.96
CA THR A 221 12.40 -7.05 3.32
C THR A 221 12.46 -7.20 1.79
N PRO A 222 11.81 -6.32 1.02
CA PRO A 222 11.87 -6.36 -0.44
C PRO A 222 13.28 -6.07 -0.97
N PRO A 223 13.60 -6.49 -2.21
CA PRO A 223 14.94 -6.34 -2.78
C PRO A 223 15.35 -4.88 -3.13
N PHE A 224 14.46 -3.89 -2.98
CA PHE A 224 14.69 -2.47 -3.31
C PHE A 224 15.30 -2.21 -4.71
N ARG A 225 14.87 -2.97 -5.72
CA ARG A 225 15.36 -2.86 -7.09
C ARG A 225 14.48 -1.94 -7.93
N LEU A 226 15.12 -1.00 -8.65
CA LEU A 226 14.45 -0.06 -9.56
C LEU A 226 14.68 -0.40 -11.04
N ASP A 227 15.50 -1.39 -11.34
CA ASP A 227 15.84 -1.82 -12.69
C ASP A 227 14.75 -2.72 -13.29
N VAL A 228 13.52 -2.19 -13.40
CA VAL A 228 12.34 -2.93 -13.89
C VAL A 228 12.44 -3.40 -15.35
N TRP A 229 13.44 -2.95 -16.10
CA TRP A 229 13.76 -3.51 -17.42
C TRP A 229 14.48 -4.87 -17.34
N SER A 230 15.02 -5.23 -16.17
CA SER A 230 15.76 -6.46 -15.95
C SER A 230 14.83 -7.61 -15.55
N PRO A 231 14.84 -8.76 -16.25
CA PRO A 231 14.08 -9.95 -15.84
C PRO A 231 14.38 -10.40 -14.41
N ALA A 232 15.62 -10.20 -13.94
CA ALA A 232 16.02 -10.55 -12.58
C ALA A 232 15.33 -9.68 -11.51
N CYS A 233 14.94 -8.45 -11.84
CA CYS A 233 14.16 -7.60 -10.93
C CYS A 233 12.79 -8.22 -10.65
N TRP A 234 12.09 -8.66 -11.70
CA TRP A 234 10.78 -9.30 -11.59
C TRP A 234 10.84 -10.60 -10.80
N GLU A 235 11.83 -11.46 -11.07
CA GLU A 235 11.98 -12.72 -10.34
C GLU A 235 12.31 -12.48 -8.86
N ALA A 236 13.14 -11.48 -8.54
CA ALA A 236 13.44 -11.13 -7.14
C ALA A 236 12.18 -10.68 -6.38
N TYR A 237 11.36 -9.80 -6.97
CA TYR A 237 10.10 -9.37 -6.34
C TYR A 237 9.07 -10.49 -6.23
N ARG A 238 8.97 -11.35 -7.25
CA ARG A 238 8.11 -12.53 -7.23
C ARG A 238 8.51 -13.49 -6.12
N HIS A 239 9.81 -13.78 -6.01
CA HIS A 239 10.35 -14.64 -4.96
C HIS A 239 10.09 -14.03 -3.56
N ASN A 240 10.34 -12.73 -3.38
CA ASN A 240 10.07 -12.04 -2.12
C ASN A 240 8.58 -12.14 -1.71
N ARG A 241 7.64 -11.86 -2.63
CA ARG A 241 6.21 -11.96 -2.32
C ARG A 241 5.82 -13.39 -1.93
N ARG A 242 6.39 -14.42 -2.55
CA ARG A 242 6.15 -15.82 -2.14
C ARG A 242 6.64 -16.12 -0.73
N LEU A 243 7.81 -15.60 -0.35
CA LEU A 243 8.31 -15.72 1.02
C LEU A 243 7.40 -15.02 2.02
N GLN A 244 6.97 -13.78 1.71
CA GLN A 244 6.03 -13.04 2.55
C GLN A 244 4.68 -13.75 2.66
N THR A 245 4.14 -14.29 1.57
CA THR A 245 2.91 -15.11 1.58
C THR A 245 3.06 -16.34 2.49
N ALA A 246 4.21 -17.02 2.43
CA ALA A 246 4.48 -18.16 3.31
C ALA A 246 4.56 -17.75 4.80
N GLN A 247 5.24 -16.63 5.10
CA GLN A 247 5.28 -16.07 6.45
C GLN A 247 3.88 -15.69 6.96
N MET A 248 3.06 -15.06 6.11
CA MET A 248 1.68 -14.70 6.42
C MET A 248 0.79 -15.93 6.65
N GLY A 249 0.99 -17.00 5.88
CA GLY A 249 0.32 -18.29 6.08
C GLY A 249 0.67 -18.90 7.45
N ALA A 250 1.94 -18.87 7.84
CA ALA A 250 2.37 -19.35 9.15
C ALA A 250 1.78 -18.50 10.30
N ILE A 251 1.69 -17.18 10.14
CA ILE A 251 1.02 -16.30 11.10
C ILE A 251 -0.48 -16.63 11.18
N GLN A 252 -1.16 -16.84 10.04
CA GLN A 252 -2.56 -17.24 10.02
C GLN A 252 -2.79 -18.56 10.76
N GLU A 253 -1.90 -19.54 10.59
CA GLU A 253 -1.96 -20.81 11.32
C GLU A 253 -1.83 -20.59 12.83
N GLN A 254 -0.90 -19.75 13.28
CA GLN A 254 -0.79 -19.37 14.69
C GLN A 254 -2.01 -18.61 15.22
N LEU A 255 -2.66 -17.80 14.39
CA LEU A 255 -3.90 -17.12 14.76
C LEU A 255 -5.09 -18.09 14.80
N SER A 256 -5.06 -19.20 14.08
CA SER A 256 -6.18 -20.15 14.03
C SER A 256 -6.48 -20.81 15.38
N VAL A 257 -5.46 -20.97 16.24
CA VAL A 257 -5.61 -21.52 17.60
C VAL A 257 -6.08 -20.48 18.62
N VAL A 258 -6.10 -19.20 18.25
CA VAL A 258 -6.63 -18.14 19.10
C VAL A 258 -8.16 -18.23 19.11
N PRO A 259 -8.83 -18.18 20.27
CA PRO A 259 -10.29 -18.26 20.33
C PRO A 259 -10.99 -17.17 19.50
N PRO A 260 -12.10 -17.45 18.78
CA PRO A 260 -12.75 -16.49 17.88
C PRO A 260 -13.20 -15.18 18.56
N GLU A 261 -13.59 -15.24 19.83
CA GLU A 261 -14.03 -14.11 20.65
C GLU A 261 -12.87 -13.25 21.17
N ARG A 262 -11.63 -13.76 21.10
CA ARG A 262 -10.44 -13.03 21.53
C ARG A 262 -10.12 -11.93 20.53
N ALA A 263 -10.02 -10.69 21.04
CA ALA A 263 -9.53 -9.58 20.24
C ALA A 263 -8.07 -9.83 19.82
N ILE A 264 -7.74 -9.55 18.56
CA ILE A 264 -6.39 -9.68 18.03
C ILE A 264 -5.89 -8.32 17.57
N LEU A 265 -4.68 -7.98 17.99
CA LEU A 265 -3.91 -6.85 17.52
C LEU A 265 -2.68 -7.39 16.77
N LEU A 266 -2.68 -7.24 15.46
CA LEU A 266 -1.54 -7.56 14.60
C LEU A 266 -1.01 -6.26 14.01
N GLY A 267 0.25 -5.97 14.26
CA GLY A 267 0.92 -4.80 13.68
C GLY A 267 2.41 -5.04 13.53
N GLY A 268 3.05 -4.13 12.81
CA GLY A 268 4.48 -4.17 12.58
C GLY A 268 4.85 -3.67 11.19
N ASP A 269 6.03 -4.09 10.75
CA ASP A 269 6.57 -3.80 9.44
C ASP A 269 6.27 -4.96 8.49
N PHE A 270 5.24 -4.82 7.67
CA PHE A 270 4.86 -5.90 6.76
C PHE A 270 5.77 -5.95 5.55
N ASN A 271 6.66 -4.96 5.35
CA ASN A 271 7.55 -4.85 4.21
C ASN A 271 6.80 -5.04 2.86
N ALA A 272 5.52 -4.67 2.83
CA ALA A 272 4.62 -4.95 1.72
C ALA A 272 3.69 -3.75 1.47
N PRO A 273 3.48 -3.35 0.21
CA PRO A 273 2.68 -2.18 -0.12
C PRO A 273 1.23 -2.35 0.31
N GLN A 274 0.51 -1.24 0.53
CA GLN A 274 -0.89 -1.27 0.93
C GLN A 274 -1.75 -2.18 0.03
N GLY A 275 -2.56 -3.03 0.68
CA GLY A 275 -3.48 -3.95 0.01
C GLY A 275 -2.81 -5.11 -0.74
N ASP A 276 -1.51 -5.38 -0.53
CA ASP A 276 -0.81 -6.51 -1.13
C ASP A 276 -1.58 -7.83 -0.96
N ALA A 277 -1.42 -8.75 -1.90
CA ALA A 277 -2.11 -10.03 -1.92
C ALA A 277 -1.84 -10.84 -0.65
N ILE A 278 -0.68 -10.64 0.00
CA ILE A 278 -0.32 -11.34 1.24
C ILE A 278 -1.33 -11.10 2.38
N PHE A 279 -2.03 -9.95 2.39
CA PHE A 279 -3.02 -9.64 3.41
C PHE A 279 -4.31 -10.44 3.28
N GLY A 280 -4.51 -11.15 2.16
CA GLY A 280 -5.63 -12.06 1.96
C GLY A 280 -5.72 -13.13 3.05
N ALA A 281 -4.57 -13.62 3.55
CA ALA A 281 -4.47 -14.63 4.60
C ALA A 281 -5.08 -14.19 5.94
N LEU A 282 -5.19 -12.88 6.18
CA LEU A 282 -5.72 -12.34 7.44
C LEU A 282 -7.25 -12.18 7.43
N ARG A 283 -7.88 -12.27 6.26
CA ARG A 283 -9.33 -12.10 6.12
C ARG A 283 -10.06 -13.43 6.37
N PRO A 284 -11.30 -13.38 6.91
CA PRO A 284 -12.04 -12.19 7.34
C PRO A 284 -11.73 -11.74 8.77
N ARG A 285 -10.82 -12.43 9.48
CA ARG A 285 -10.60 -12.30 10.92
C ARG A 285 -10.06 -10.92 11.32
N LEU A 286 -9.19 -10.33 10.52
CA LEU A 286 -8.62 -9.01 10.74
C LEU A 286 -9.08 -8.01 9.68
N ARG A 287 -9.07 -6.73 10.06
CA ARG A 287 -9.41 -5.59 9.20
C ARG A 287 -8.25 -4.60 9.17
N ASP A 288 -7.95 -4.05 8.01
CA ASP A 288 -6.96 -2.97 7.88
C ASP A 288 -7.51 -1.70 8.55
N SER A 289 -6.86 -1.29 9.64
CA SER A 289 -7.23 -0.12 10.44
C SER A 289 -7.08 1.19 9.66
N PHE A 290 -6.08 1.30 8.79
CA PHE A 290 -5.84 2.48 7.97
C PHE A 290 -6.86 2.57 6.82
N ALA A 291 -7.15 1.46 6.15
CA ALA A 291 -8.19 1.43 5.13
C ALA A 291 -9.55 1.85 5.71
N HIS A 292 -9.85 1.44 6.95
CA HIS A 292 -11.10 1.76 7.62
C HIS A 292 -11.17 3.22 8.12
N ALA A 293 -10.20 3.67 8.90
CA ALA A 293 -10.25 4.95 9.63
C ALA A 293 -8.96 5.78 9.55
N GLY A 294 -8.00 5.35 8.72
CA GLY A 294 -6.71 6.02 8.53
C GLY A 294 -6.85 7.47 8.10
N ARG A 295 -5.95 8.30 8.62
CA ARG A 295 -5.82 9.75 8.37
C ARG A 295 -4.35 10.07 8.09
N SER A 296 -4.10 11.27 7.59
CA SER A 296 -2.81 11.75 7.08
C SER A 296 -2.38 11.05 5.80
N TRP A 297 -1.14 11.29 5.40
CA TRP A 297 -0.52 10.75 4.20
C TRP A 297 -0.41 9.23 4.20
N GLY A 298 -0.14 8.61 5.35
CA GLY A 298 -0.20 7.15 5.54
C GLY A 298 1.05 6.36 5.16
N ASN A 299 1.96 6.92 4.37
CA ASN A 299 3.20 6.24 3.98
C ASN A 299 4.21 6.21 5.14
N THR A 300 4.95 5.10 5.27
CA THR A 300 5.68 4.70 6.49
C THR A 300 7.17 4.42 6.29
N ILE A 301 7.69 4.44 5.05
CA ILE A 301 9.07 4.01 4.77
C ILE A 301 10.17 4.99 5.23
N ILE A 302 10.12 6.26 4.80
CA ILE A 302 11.13 7.28 5.11
C ILE A 302 10.40 8.61 5.33
N ASN A 303 10.78 9.36 6.38
CA ASN A 303 10.15 10.65 6.70
C ASN A 303 10.39 11.72 5.65
N ASP A 304 11.58 11.77 5.04
CA ASP A 304 11.97 12.79 4.06
C ASP A 304 11.29 12.61 2.71
N PHE A 305 10.95 11.36 2.37
CA PHE A 305 10.24 11.03 1.13
C PHE A 305 9.28 9.86 1.38
N PRO A 306 8.13 10.11 2.03
CA PRO A 306 7.19 9.06 2.40
C PRO A 306 6.38 8.65 1.17
N ALA A 307 7.02 7.96 0.24
CA ALA A 307 6.40 7.56 -1.02
C ALA A 307 5.57 6.28 -0.90
N LEU A 308 5.87 5.43 0.08
CA LEU A 308 5.27 4.10 0.23
C LEU A 308 4.87 3.79 1.67
N ARG A 309 3.73 3.14 1.82
CA ARG A 309 3.28 2.47 3.04
C ARG A 309 3.70 1.02 2.97
N ILE A 310 4.48 0.57 3.94
CA ILE A 310 4.95 -0.81 4.14
C ILE A 310 4.52 -1.36 5.49
#